data_AF-A0A9D6MGT6-F1
#
_entry.id   AF-A0A9D6MGT6-F1
#
_cell.length_a   1.000
_cell.length_b   1.000
_cell.length_c   1.000
_cell.angle_alpha   90.00
_cell.angle_beta   90.00
_cell.angle_gamma   90.00
#
_symmetry.space_group_name_H-M   'P 1'
#
loop_
_entity.id
_entity.type
_entity.pdbx_description
1 polymer ?
#
loop_
_entity_poly.entity_id
_entity_poly.type
_entity_poly.pdbx_seq_one_letter_code
_entity_poly.pdbx_strand_id
1 'polypeptide(L)'
;MSLTQLNLLNIGLMLGACVAAFLFPFELFLLAYAVLGPLHYLTQISWLHARGYFTSGRRDAVVLAIGAVALLLLRYVLPIDDAASWATAVVLMTFAAALAFVVATTPMTKAFVLGAALVVSAWVSGMDAAQTLFLTFVPTIIHVFVFTAAFILYGSLKGRSMSGIASLAVFVACTASFFVYRPGAAAHLPSAYVRDTYALFADLNVELAAWLRLPSFAAPDDVYRSAAGLALMRFIAFAYTYHYLNWFSKTSIIQWHKIPLLWSAVNLALWFAAMGLYAWNYRIGMLVLFALSWLHVLLEFPLDQRTFVGIGRELGALLRAPVPTSAVTAGIGGAHRAPHPRRSGQ
;
A
#
# COMPACT_ATOMS: atom_id res chain seq x y z
N MET A 1 13.37 19.50 0.87
CA MET A 1 13.71 18.55 -0.21
C MET A 1 12.76 18.79 -1.37
N SER A 2 13.29 18.97 -2.59
CA SER A 2 12.48 19.11 -3.80
C SER A 2 11.84 17.78 -4.20
N LEU A 3 10.83 17.80 -5.08
CA LEU A 3 10.18 16.59 -5.57
C LEU A 3 11.16 15.63 -6.26
N THR A 4 12.08 16.16 -7.07
CA THR A 4 13.12 15.37 -7.74
C THR A 4 14.07 14.71 -6.73
N GLN A 5 14.51 15.46 -5.71
CA GLN A 5 15.36 14.90 -4.65
C GLN A 5 14.65 13.78 -3.88
N LEU A 6 13.35 13.94 -3.60
CA LEU A 6 12.54 12.89 -2.96
C LEU A 6 12.46 11.63 -3.84
N ASN A 7 12.25 11.80 -5.15
CA ASN A 7 12.15 10.67 -6.08
C ASN A 7 13.48 9.93 -6.23
N LEU A 8 14.61 10.65 -6.28
CA LEU A 8 15.94 10.05 -6.29
C LEU A 8 16.25 9.32 -4.98
N LEU A 9 15.88 9.88 -3.83
CA LEU A 9 15.98 9.20 -2.54
C LEU A 9 15.18 7.89 -2.56
N ASN A 10 13.93 7.92 -3.06
CA ASN A 10 13.11 6.71 -3.16
C ASN A 10 13.74 5.67 -4.09
N ILE A 11 14.31 6.06 -5.24
CA ILE A 11 15.05 5.14 -6.11
C ILE A 11 16.22 4.49 -5.34
N GLY A 12 17.01 5.28 -4.62
CA GLY A 12 18.10 4.75 -3.78
C GLY A 12 17.61 3.76 -2.73
N LEU A 13 16.49 4.06 -2.06
CA LEU A 13 15.86 3.17 -1.07
C LEU A 13 15.32 1.89 -1.71
N MET A 14 14.73 1.94 -2.91
CA MET A 14 14.29 0.76 -3.66
C MET A 14 15.47 -0.14 -3.99
N LEU A 15 16.56 0.42 -4.53
CA LEU A 15 17.76 -0.34 -4.89
C LEU A 15 18.41 -0.95 -3.65
N GLY A 16 18.54 -0.19 -2.57
CA GLY A 16 19.06 -0.68 -1.29
C GLY A 16 18.22 -1.82 -0.71
N ALA A 17 16.88 -1.67 -0.67
CA ALA A 17 15.97 -2.72 -0.22
C ALA A 17 16.03 -3.96 -1.13
N CYS A 18 16.18 -3.77 -2.44
CA CYS A 18 16.29 -4.86 -3.41
C CYS A 18 17.59 -5.66 -3.20
N VAL A 19 18.73 -4.97 -3.06
CA VAL A 19 20.02 -5.62 -2.75
C VAL A 19 19.94 -6.36 -1.41
N ALA A 20 19.41 -5.73 -0.36
CA ALA A 20 19.24 -6.38 0.93
C ALA A 20 18.33 -7.62 0.84
N ALA A 21 17.24 -7.55 0.05
CA ALA A 21 16.36 -8.68 -0.16
C ALA A 21 17.06 -9.83 -0.90
N PHE A 22 17.92 -9.55 -1.88
CA PHE A 22 18.72 -10.57 -2.54
C PHE A 22 19.66 -11.32 -1.57
N LEU A 23 20.24 -10.59 -0.62
CA LEU A 23 21.25 -11.11 0.31
C LEU A 23 20.63 -11.81 1.53
N PHE A 24 19.61 -11.23 2.14
CA PHE A 24 19.05 -11.65 3.43
C PHE A 24 17.51 -11.63 3.45
N PRO A 25 16.83 -12.37 2.55
CA PRO A 25 15.39 -12.20 2.34
C PRO A 25 14.57 -12.49 3.60
N PHE A 26 14.93 -13.50 4.39
CA PHE A 26 14.18 -13.88 5.59
C PHE A 26 14.44 -12.91 6.75
N GLU A 27 15.72 -12.65 7.05
CA GLU A 27 16.15 -11.74 8.11
C GLU A 27 15.67 -10.31 7.86
N LEU A 28 15.73 -9.85 6.61
CA LEU A 28 15.26 -8.52 6.22
C LEU A 28 13.77 -8.38 6.46
N PHE A 29 12.97 -9.39 6.09
CA PHE A 29 11.52 -9.36 6.34
C PHE A 29 11.22 -9.32 7.83
N LEU A 30 11.84 -10.20 8.64
CA LEU A 30 11.64 -10.21 10.08
C LEU A 30 12.05 -8.87 10.73
N LEU A 31 13.18 -8.29 10.30
CA LEU A 31 13.62 -6.97 10.75
C LEU A 31 12.62 -5.88 10.36
N ALA A 32 12.20 -5.84 9.10
CA ALA A 32 11.24 -4.84 8.62
C ALA A 32 9.91 -4.96 9.37
N TYR A 33 9.40 -6.17 9.56
CA TYR A 33 8.14 -6.41 10.26
C TYR A 33 8.21 -6.06 11.74
N ALA A 34 9.27 -6.49 12.45
CA ALA A 34 9.39 -6.29 13.89
C ALA A 34 9.80 -4.86 14.30
N VAL A 35 10.61 -4.19 13.47
CA VAL A 35 11.17 -2.87 13.81
C VAL A 35 10.47 -1.74 13.06
N LEU A 36 10.40 -1.82 11.73
CA LEU A 36 9.86 -0.72 10.91
C LEU A 36 8.32 -0.72 10.90
N GLY A 37 7.69 -1.89 10.91
CA GLY A 37 6.23 -2.07 10.93
C GLY A 37 5.55 -1.30 12.05
N PRO A 38 5.82 -1.59 13.35
CA PRO A 38 5.17 -0.88 14.44
C PRO A 38 5.32 0.64 14.37
N LEU A 39 6.52 1.13 14.05
CA LEU A 39 6.77 2.57 13.93
C LEU A 39 5.96 3.18 12.79
N HIS A 40 5.86 2.47 11.66
CA HIS A 40 5.05 2.88 10.53
C HIS A 40 3.57 2.97 10.93
N TYR A 41 3.01 1.91 11.53
CA TYR A 41 1.59 1.85 11.90
C TYR A 41 1.22 3.00 12.86
N LEU A 42 2.02 3.23 13.90
CA LEU A 42 1.78 4.26 14.91
C LEU A 42 1.83 5.68 14.31
N THR A 43 2.85 5.95 13.49
CA THR A 43 3.02 7.27 12.86
C THR A 43 1.96 7.52 11.77
N GLN A 44 1.57 6.48 11.03
CA GLN A 44 0.53 6.57 10.01
C GLN A 44 -0.85 6.74 10.59
N ILE A 45 -1.24 5.99 11.64
CA ILE A 45 -2.53 6.19 12.30
C ILE A 45 -2.64 7.62 12.84
N SER A 46 -1.58 8.13 13.48
CA SER A 46 -1.52 9.50 13.97
C SER A 46 -1.69 10.53 12.83
N TRP A 47 -1.04 10.28 11.69
CA TRP A 47 -1.12 11.14 10.52
C TRP A 47 -2.49 11.09 9.84
N LEU A 48 -3.08 9.90 9.69
CA LEU A 48 -4.43 9.71 9.15
C LEU A 48 -5.45 10.44 10.01
N HIS A 49 -5.32 10.36 11.33
CA HIS A 49 -6.18 11.08 12.27
C HIS A 49 -6.13 12.60 12.04
N ALA A 50 -4.92 13.16 11.91
CA ALA A 50 -4.73 14.60 11.64
C ALA A 50 -5.32 15.05 10.28
N ARG A 51 -5.59 14.11 9.36
CA ARG A 51 -6.22 14.37 8.05
C ARG A 51 -7.68 13.92 7.97
N GLY A 52 -8.29 13.58 9.11
CA GLY A 52 -9.67 13.12 9.17
C GLY A 52 -9.92 11.83 8.37
N TYR A 53 -8.91 10.96 8.30
CA TYR A 53 -8.95 9.65 7.62
C TYR A 53 -9.39 9.69 6.16
N PHE A 54 -9.34 10.85 5.50
CA PHE A 54 -9.76 10.99 4.11
C PHE A 54 -11.22 10.53 3.86
N THR A 55 -12.08 10.59 4.88
CA THR A 55 -13.53 10.36 4.76
C THR A 55 -14.29 11.67 4.57
N SER A 56 -15.54 11.59 4.12
CA SER A 56 -16.44 12.76 4.01
C SER A 56 -16.94 13.29 5.36
N GLY A 57 -17.10 12.43 6.36
CA GLY A 57 -17.56 12.80 7.71
C GLY A 57 -16.66 12.25 8.82
N ARG A 58 -16.62 12.96 9.97
CA ARG A 58 -15.79 12.57 11.14
C ARG A 58 -16.24 11.25 11.78
N ARG A 59 -17.53 10.93 11.70
CA ARG A 59 -18.10 9.67 12.22
C ARG A 59 -17.83 8.47 11.30
N ASP A 60 -17.55 8.70 10.02
CA ASP A 60 -17.24 7.65 9.05
C ASP A 60 -16.00 6.85 9.48
N ALA A 61 -14.97 7.52 10.01
CA ALA A 61 -13.77 6.88 10.52
C ALA A 61 -14.02 5.95 11.71
N VAL A 62 -15.04 6.25 12.54
CA VAL A 62 -15.42 5.39 13.66
C VAL A 62 -15.97 4.05 13.16
N VAL A 63 -16.71 4.05 12.04
CA VAL A 63 -17.21 2.81 11.43
C VAL A 63 -16.06 1.91 11.00
N LEU A 64 -15.00 2.47 10.41
CA LEU A 64 -13.81 1.72 10.01
C LEU A 64 -13.06 1.15 11.23
N ALA A 65 -12.93 1.95 12.30
CA ALA A 65 -12.33 1.49 13.55
C ALA A 65 -13.14 0.36 14.21
N ILE A 66 -14.48 0.47 14.21
CA ILE A 66 -15.38 -0.60 14.69
C ILE A 66 -15.20 -1.86 13.83
N GLY A 67 -15.10 -1.72 12.51
CA GLY A 67 -14.82 -2.83 11.62
C GLY A 67 -13.49 -3.54 11.93
N ALA A 68 -12.44 -2.79 12.23
CA ALA A 68 -11.16 -3.36 12.66
C ALA A 68 -11.28 -4.11 13.99
N VAL A 69 -11.99 -3.55 14.98
CA VAL A 69 -12.23 -4.25 16.26
C VAL A 69 -13.08 -5.50 16.04
N ALA A 70 -14.15 -5.42 15.24
CA ALA A 70 -15.02 -6.55 14.92
C ALA A 70 -14.22 -7.68 14.23
N LEU A 71 -13.36 -7.34 13.27
CA LEU A 71 -12.47 -8.30 12.62
C LEU A 71 -11.62 -9.04 13.65
N LEU A 72 -11.00 -8.31 14.58
CA LEU A 72 -10.14 -8.90 15.61
C LEU A 72 -10.91 -9.82 16.55
N LEU A 73 -12.09 -9.37 16.99
CA LEU A 73 -12.93 -10.16 17.89
C LEU A 73 -13.42 -11.44 17.20
N LEU A 74 -13.99 -11.33 15.99
CA LEU A 74 -14.55 -12.47 15.26
C LEU A 74 -13.49 -13.49 14.88
N ARG A 75 -12.30 -13.02 14.45
CA ARG A 75 -11.26 -13.91 13.93
C ARG A 75 -10.39 -14.55 15.03
N TYR A 76 -10.13 -13.83 16.12
CA TYR A 76 -9.09 -14.21 17.07
C TYR A 76 -9.55 -14.37 18.52
N VAL A 77 -10.76 -13.94 18.88
CA VAL A 77 -11.22 -13.94 20.28
C VAL A 77 -12.47 -14.79 20.49
N LEU A 78 -13.47 -14.64 19.61
CA LEU A 78 -14.75 -15.30 19.77
C LEU A 78 -14.69 -16.72 19.16
N PRO A 79 -15.22 -17.75 19.87
CA PRO A 79 -15.28 -19.10 19.36
C PRO A 79 -16.48 -19.26 18.40
N ILE A 80 -16.36 -18.69 17.21
CA ILE A 80 -17.42 -18.70 16.19
C ILE A 80 -17.04 -19.67 15.08
N ASP A 81 -17.98 -20.52 14.70
CA ASP A 81 -17.84 -21.38 13.53
C ASP A 81 -17.71 -20.53 12.26
N ASP A 82 -16.79 -20.93 11.39
CA ASP A 82 -16.50 -20.21 10.14
C ASP A 82 -16.10 -18.73 10.35
N ALA A 83 -15.28 -18.47 11.36
CA ALA A 83 -14.72 -17.15 11.65
C ALA A 83 -14.00 -16.51 10.43
N ALA A 84 -13.52 -17.32 9.48
CA ALA A 84 -12.89 -16.84 8.25
C ALA A 84 -13.89 -16.12 7.34
N SER A 85 -15.07 -16.69 7.12
CA SER A 85 -16.11 -16.04 6.32
C SER A 85 -16.60 -14.75 6.96
N TRP A 86 -16.83 -14.76 8.28
CA TRP A 86 -17.24 -13.55 9.00
C TRP A 86 -16.18 -12.44 8.93
N ALA A 87 -14.91 -12.79 9.15
CA ALA A 87 -13.79 -11.86 9.00
C ALA A 87 -13.72 -11.29 7.58
N THR A 88 -13.89 -12.14 6.56
CA THR A 88 -13.87 -11.75 5.14
C THR A 88 -14.99 -10.77 4.82
N ALA A 89 -16.21 -11.04 5.31
CA ALA A 89 -17.34 -10.14 5.17
C ALA A 89 -17.06 -8.77 5.83
N VAL A 90 -16.43 -8.73 7.00
CA VAL A 90 -16.05 -7.47 7.66
C VAL A 90 -15.03 -6.67 6.84
N VAL A 91 -14.00 -7.32 6.29
CA VAL A 91 -13.00 -6.64 5.45
C VAL A 91 -13.65 -6.10 4.16
N LEU A 92 -14.50 -6.90 3.52
CA LEU A 92 -15.28 -6.47 2.35
C LEU A 92 -16.16 -5.25 2.65
N MET A 93 -16.91 -5.31 3.75
CA MET A 93 -17.80 -4.23 4.17
C MET A 93 -17.03 -2.97 4.53
N THR A 94 -15.89 -3.07 5.21
CA THR A 94 -15.04 -1.91 5.54
C THR A 94 -14.41 -1.31 4.29
N PHE A 95 -13.96 -2.12 3.33
CA PHE A 95 -13.43 -1.65 2.05
C PHE A 95 -14.50 -0.92 1.23
N ALA A 96 -15.73 -1.46 1.16
CA ALA A 96 -16.86 -0.82 0.49
C ALA A 96 -17.33 0.45 1.22
N ALA A 97 -17.34 0.45 2.55
CA ALA A 97 -17.64 1.62 3.36
C ALA A 97 -16.64 2.75 3.10
N ALA A 98 -15.34 2.44 3.05
CA ALA A 98 -14.31 3.39 2.70
C ALA A 98 -14.55 4.03 1.32
N LEU A 99 -14.93 3.24 0.31
CA LEU A 99 -15.31 3.77 -1.00
C LEU A 99 -16.53 4.71 -0.88
N ALA A 100 -17.60 4.27 -0.24
CA ALA A 100 -18.81 5.07 -0.04
C ALA A 100 -18.50 6.41 0.66
N PHE A 101 -17.62 6.41 1.67
CA PHE A 101 -17.21 7.60 2.40
C PHE A 101 -16.32 8.55 1.59
N VAL A 102 -15.76 8.08 0.49
CA VAL A 102 -14.96 8.89 -0.44
C VAL A 102 -15.80 9.46 -1.57
N VAL A 103 -16.70 8.67 -2.17
CA VAL A 103 -17.41 9.06 -3.40
C VAL A 103 -18.83 9.58 -3.17
N ALA A 104 -19.51 9.14 -2.10
CA ALA A 104 -20.91 9.49 -1.88
C ALA A 104 -21.05 10.80 -1.11
N THR A 105 -21.85 11.71 -1.66
CA THR A 105 -22.13 13.03 -1.06
C THR A 105 -23.38 13.03 -0.17
N THR A 106 -24.28 12.06 -0.34
CA THR A 106 -25.55 11.96 0.41
C THR A 106 -25.61 10.69 1.26
N PRO A 107 -26.30 10.72 2.43
CA PRO A 107 -26.49 9.53 3.27
C PRO A 107 -27.22 8.38 2.55
N MET A 108 -28.16 8.70 1.66
CA MET A 108 -28.91 7.69 0.90
C MET A 108 -28.01 6.93 -0.07
N THR A 109 -27.10 7.62 -0.77
CA THR A 109 -26.12 6.94 -1.64
C THR A 109 -25.16 6.08 -0.83
N LYS A 110 -24.72 6.53 0.36
CA LYS A 110 -23.92 5.69 1.27
C LYS A 110 -24.68 4.42 1.66
N ALA A 111 -25.95 4.56 2.08
CA ALA A 111 -26.79 3.43 2.47
C ALA A 111 -27.00 2.44 1.32
N PHE A 112 -27.20 2.94 0.09
CA PHE A 112 -27.33 2.09 -1.10
C PHE A 112 -26.06 1.29 -1.38
N VAL A 113 -24.89 1.95 -1.39
CA VAL A 113 -23.60 1.27 -1.61
C VAL A 113 -23.32 0.24 -0.52
N LEU A 114 -23.58 0.57 0.75
CA LEU A 114 -23.41 -0.36 1.86
C LEU A 114 -24.41 -1.53 1.80
N GLY A 115 -25.66 -1.29 1.41
CA GLY A 115 -26.66 -2.34 1.22
C GLY A 115 -26.27 -3.31 0.10
N ALA A 116 -25.81 -2.78 -1.05
CA ALA A 116 -25.28 -3.60 -2.13
C ALA A 116 -24.04 -4.40 -1.70
N ALA A 117 -23.12 -3.76 -0.97
CA ALA A 117 -21.93 -4.42 -0.44
C ALA A 117 -22.27 -5.54 0.56
N LEU A 118 -23.34 -5.39 1.36
CA LEU A 118 -23.78 -6.43 2.28
C LEU A 118 -24.25 -7.68 1.53
N VAL A 119 -25.03 -7.51 0.46
CA VAL A 119 -25.49 -8.63 -0.38
C VAL A 119 -24.29 -9.33 -1.02
N VAL A 120 -23.35 -8.58 -1.60
CA VAL A 120 -22.13 -9.14 -2.19
C VAL A 120 -21.32 -9.88 -1.13
N SER A 121 -21.10 -9.27 0.04
CA SER A 121 -20.32 -9.86 1.13
C SER A 121 -20.92 -11.18 1.60
N ALA A 122 -22.24 -11.23 1.79
CA ALA A 122 -22.95 -12.44 2.20
C ALA A 122 -22.82 -13.58 1.17
N TRP A 123 -22.68 -13.25 -0.12
CA TRP A 123 -22.56 -14.26 -1.18
C TRP A 123 -21.13 -14.78 -1.33
N VAL A 124 -20.12 -13.92 -1.22
CA VAL A 124 -18.74 -14.25 -1.58
C VAL A 124 -17.85 -14.61 -0.39
N SER A 125 -18.21 -14.25 0.84
CA SER A 125 -17.29 -14.37 1.99
C SER A 125 -16.92 -15.81 2.34
N GLY A 126 -17.76 -16.77 1.97
CA GLY A 126 -17.52 -18.21 2.15
C GLY A 126 -16.61 -18.85 1.11
N MET A 127 -16.18 -18.12 0.08
CA MET A 127 -15.31 -18.66 -0.97
C MET A 127 -13.84 -18.60 -0.54
N ASP A 128 -13.10 -19.70 -0.65
CA ASP A 128 -11.66 -19.75 -0.33
C ASP A 128 -10.87 -18.64 -1.01
N ALA A 129 -11.14 -18.39 -2.30
CA ALA A 129 -10.49 -17.32 -3.05
C ALA A 129 -10.77 -15.92 -2.46
N ALA A 130 -11.97 -15.67 -1.93
CA ALA A 130 -12.29 -14.42 -1.27
C ALA A 130 -11.57 -14.31 0.09
N GLN A 131 -11.49 -15.40 0.84
CA GLN A 131 -10.76 -15.43 2.11
C GLN A 131 -9.26 -15.18 1.90
N THR A 132 -8.61 -15.86 0.95
CA THR A 132 -7.21 -15.59 0.60
C THR A 132 -7.02 -14.15 0.14
N LEU A 133 -7.91 -13.63 -0.71
CA LEU A 133 -7.78 -12.25 -1.20
C LEU A 133 -7.91 -11.22 -0.06
N PHE A 134 -8.97 -11.28 0.73
CA PHE A 134 -9.30 -10.25 1.72
C PHE A 134 -8.64 -10.42 3.08
N LEU A 135 -8.35 -11.65 3.51
CA LEU A 135 -7.69 -11.90 4.80
C LEU A 135 -6.18 -12.04 4.68
N THR A 136 -5.67 -12.56 3.56
CA THR A 136 -4.23 -12.73 3.36
C THR A 136 -3.68 -11.60 2.51
N PHE A 137 -4.13 -11.40 1.27
CA PHE A 137 -3.48 -10.48 0.35
C PHE A 137 -3.75 -9.00 0.64
N VAL A 138 -4.98 -8.62 1.00
CA VAL A 138 -5.31 -7.22 1.35
C VAL A 138 -4.36 -6.63 2.39
N PRO A 139 -4.19 -7.20 3.60
CA PRO A 139 -3.30 -6.64 4.62
C PRO A 139 -1.80 -6.88 4.35
N THR A 140 -1.46 -7.79 3.43
CA THR A 140 -0.07 -8.11 3.08
C THR A 140 0.30 -7.46 1.75
N ILE A 141 0.33 -8.22 0.67
CA ILE A 141 0.86 -7.81 -0.64
C ILE A 141 0.08 -6.67 -1.26
N ILE A 142 -1.25 -6.65 -1.20
CA ILE A 142 -2.04 -5.57 -1.81
C ILE A 142 -1.72 -4.25 -1.09
N HIS A 143 -1.75 -4.23 0.23
CA HIS A 143 -1.41 -3.03 0.99
C HIS A 143 0.06 -2.61 0.81
N VAL A 144 1.01 -3.50 1.12
CA VAL A 144 2.44 -3.12 1.13
C VAL A 144 3.02 -2.95 -0.27
N PHE A 145 2.52 -3.66 -1.29
CA PHE A 145 3.06 -3.61 -2.64
C PHE A 145 2.16 -2.84 -3.62
N VAL A 146 0.89 -3.24 -3.77
CA VAL A 146 0.00 -2.69 -4.80
C VAL A 146 -0.39 -1.25 -4.48
N PHE A 147 -0.79 -0.93 -3.24
CA PHE A 147 -1.10 0.43 -2.85
C PHE A 147 0.14 1.31 -2.84
N THR A 148 1.31 0.80 -2.43
CA THR A 148 2.59 1.51 -2.58
C THR A 148 2.86 1.92 -4.03
N ALA A 149 2.70 0.99 -4.99
CA ALA A 149 2.84 1.28 -6.41
C ALA A 149 1.82 2.33 -6.89
N ALA A 150 0.55 2.20 -6.46
CA ALA A 150 -0.51 3.14 -6.77
C ALA A 150 -0.20 4.55 -6.24
N PHE A 151 0.33 4.69 -5.02
CA PHE A 151 0.74 5.97 -4.47
C PHE A 151 1.88 6.62 -5.25
N ILE A 152 2.88 5.83 -5.68
CA ILE A 152 3.97 6.34 -6.53
C ILE A 152 3.42 6.81 -7.86
N LEU A 153 2.57 6.00 -8.51
CA LEU A 153 1.96 6.33 -9.79
C LEU A 153 1.11 7.61 -9.67
N TYR A 154 0.21 7.67 -8.69
CA TYR A 154 -0.66 8.82 -8.48
C TYR A 154 0.13 10.10 -8.22
N GLY A 155 1.15 10.03 -7.34
CA GLY A 155 2.03 11.17 -7.08
C GLY A 155 2.76 11.65 -8.33
N SER A 156 3.19 10.72 -9.18
CA SER A 156 3.89 11.02 -10.43
C SER A 156 2.98 11.66 -11.47
N LEU A 157 1.76 11.12 -11.63
CA LEU A 157 0.76 11.65 -12.56
C LEU A 157 0.31 13.05 -12.16
N LYS A 158 -0.08 13.23 -10.90
CA LYS A 158 -0.53 14.51 -10.34
C LYS A 158 0.57 15.57 -10.37
N GLY A 159 1.81 15.19 -10.11
CA GLY A 159 2.96 16.09 -10.14
C GLY A 159 3.58 16.29 -11.54
N ARG A 160 3.04 15.64 -12.59
CA ARG A 160 3.64 15.57 -13.94
C ARG A 160 5.15 15.28 -13.90
N SER A 161 5.57 14.39 -13.01
CA SER A 161 6.98 14.21 -12.66
C SER A 161 7.59 13.00 -13.38
N MET A 162 8.47 13.27 -14.35
CA MET A 162 9.22 12.21 -15.05
C MET A 162 10.12 11.40 -14.09
N SER A 163 10.72 12.07 -13.10
CA SER A 163 11.50 11.38 -12.06
C SER A 163 10.65 10.44 -11.19
N GLY A 164 9.35 10.72 -11.03
CA GLY A 164 8.42 9.82 -10.36
C GLY A 164 8.03 8.61 -11.22
N ILE A 165 7.86 8.80 -12.53
CA ILE A 165 7.67 7.67 -13.45
C ILE A 165 8.92 6.79 -13.50
N ALA A 166 10.11 7.38 -13.49
CA ALA A 166 11.37 6.63 -13.40
C ALA A 166 11.46 5.83 -12.10
N SER A 167 11.02 6.38 -10.96
CA SER A 167 11.02 5.62 -9.70
C SER A 167 10.03 4.45 -9.74
N LEU A 168 8.85 4.61 -10.36
CA LEU A 168 7.93 3.49 -10.59
C LEU A 168 8.55 2.41 -11.48
N ALA A 169 9.28 2.79 -12.53
CA ALA A 169 9.98 1.84 -13.39
C ALA A 169 11.05 1.06 -12.63
N VAL A 170 11.84 1.72 -11.76
CA VAL A 170 12.81 1.05 -10.88
C VAL A 170 12.11 0.10 -9.92
N PHE A 171 10.99 0.50 -9.32
CA PHE A 171 10.21 -0.37 -8.43
C PHE A 171 9.77 -1.67 -9.12
N VAL A 172 9.26 -1.56 -10.35
CA VAL A 172 8.88 -2.71 -11.18
C VAL A 172 10.10 -3.54 -11.58
N ALA A 173 11.21 -2.92 -11.96
CA ALA A 173 12.44 -3.62 -12.34
C ALA A 173 13.04 -4.41 -11.17
N CYS A 174 13.09 -3.83 -9.96
CA CYS A 174 13.49 -4.53 -8.74
C CYS A 174 12.60 -5.76 -8.50
N THR A 175 11.29 -5.61 -8.65
CA THR A 175 10.33 -6.71 -8.47
C THR A 175 10.55 -7.83 -9.50
N ALA A 176 10.65 -7.46 -10.78
CA ALA A 176 10.85 -8.42 -11.86
C ALA A 176 12.17 -9.19 -11.71
N SER A 177 13.22 -8.52 -11.18
CA SER A 177 14.54 -9.13 -11.00
C SER A 177 14.50 -10.39 -10.12
N PHE A 178 13.60 -10.46 -9.11
CA PHE A 178 13.49 -11.63 -8.23
C PHE A 178 12.94 -12.87 -8.93
N PHE A 179 12.14 -12.67 -9.99
CA PHE A 179 11.54 -13.76 -10.75
C PHE A 179 12.35 -14.14 -12.00
N VAL A 180 13.17 -13.22 -12.51
CA VAL A 180 14.12 -13.46 -13.62
C VAL A 180 15.41 -14.08 -13.11
N TYR A 181 16.00 -13.52 -12.06
CA TYR A 181 17.21 -14.06 -11.44
C TYR A 181 16.86 -15.03 -10.30
N ARG A 182 16.65 -16.29 -10.68
CA ARG A 182 16.42 -17.39 -9.76
C ARG A 182 17.73 -18.14 -9.53
N PRO A 183 18.47 -17.88 -8.44
CA PRO A 183 19.58 -18.74 -8.08
C PRO A 183 19.07 -20.17 -7.87
N GLY A 184 19.96 -21.15 -8.04
CA GLY A 184 19.66 -22.53 -7.67
C GLY A 184 19.33 -22.67 -6.18
N ALA A 185 19.20 -23.91 -5.72
CA ALA A 185 18.90 -24.17 -4.31
C ALA A 185 19.85 -23.40 -3.38
N ALA A 186 19.30 -22.81 -2.30
CA ALA A 186 20.10 -22.03 -1.36
C ALA A 186 21.29 -22.86 -0.86
N ALA A 187 22.51 -22.34 -1.05
CA ALA A 187 23.73 -23.01 -0.59
C ALA A 187 23.76 -23.14 0.94
N HIS A 188 23.16 -22.19 1.65
CA HIS A 188 23.04 -22.17 3.09
C HIS A 188 21.60 -21.86 3.49
N LEU A 189 21.09 -22.64 4.45
CA LEU A 189 19.82 -22.34 5.08
C LEU A 189 19.96 -21.17 6.06
N PRO A 190 18.89 -20.39 6.26
CA PRO A 190 18.82 -19.48 7.40
C PRO A 190 19.01 -20.22 8.72
N SER A 191 19.42 -19.48 9.75
CA SER A 191 19.59 -20.05 11.10
C SER A 191 18.30 -20.72 11.60
N ALA A 192 18.43 -21.65 12.55
CA ALA A 192 17.27 -22.30 13.16
C ALA A 192 16.28 -21.28 13.74
N TYR A 193 16.81 -20.25 14.43
CA TYR A 193 16.01 -19.14 14.95
C TYR A 193 15.17 -18.45 13.86
N VAL A 194 15.76 -18.14 12.71
CA VAL A 194 15.05 -17.50 11.59
C VAL A 194 13.97 -18.41 11.04
N ARG A 195 14.25 -19.70 10.85
CA ARG A 195 13.26 -20.66 10.33
C ARG A 195 12.08 -20.86 11.29
N ASP A 196 12.35 -21.01 12.59
CA ASP A 196 11.32 -21.19 13.61
C ASP A 196 10.43 -19.95 13.75
N THR A 197 11.04 -18.76 13.67
CA THR A 197 10.33 -17.49 13.72
C THR A 197 9.51 -17.24 12.46
N TYR A 198 10.11 -17.50 11.30
CA TYR A 198 9.49 -17.25 10.01
C TYR A 198 8.33 -18.21 9.69
N ALA A 199 8.30 -19.40 10.31
CA ALA A 199 7.19 -20.34 10.17
C ALA A 199 5.81 -19.70 10.47
N LEU A 200 5.76 -18.65 11.29
CA LEU A 200 4.54 -17.87 11.57
C LEU A 200 3.97 -17.11 10.35
N PHE A 201 4.77 -16.92 9.30
CA PHE A 201 4.44 -16.14 8.10
C PHE A 201 4.43 -16.99 6.82
N ALA A 202 4.83 -18.27 6.90
CA ALA A 202 5.04 -19.12 5.73
C ALA A 202 3.76 -19.32 4.90
N ASP A 203 2.58 -19.22 5.52
CA ASP A 203 1.29 -19.30 4.84
C ASP A 203 1.16 -18.27 3.70
N LEU A 204 1.71 -17.06 3.87
CA LEU A 204 1.72 -16.06 2.80
C LEU A 204 2.44 -16.59 1.56
N ASN A 205 3.55 -17.32 1.74
CA ASN A 205 4.32 -17.86 0.62
C ASN A 205 3.54 -18.98 -0.07
N VAL A 206 2.90 -19.85 0.72
CA VAL A 206 2.06 -20.94 0.18
C VAL A 206 0.92 -20.38 -0.66
N GLU A 207 0.17 -19.41 -0.11
CA GLU A 207 -0.95 -18.77 -0.81
C GLU A 207 -0.48 -18.02 -2.08
N LEU A 208 0.64 -17.30 -2.01
CA LEU A 208 1.21 -16.64 -3.19
C LEU A 208 1.69 -17.63 -4.25
N ALA A 209 2.33 -18.72 -3.84
CA ALA A 209 2.77 -19.76 -4.76
C ALA A 209 1.58 -20.39 -5.48
N ALA A 210 0.52 -20.74 -4.75
CA ALA A 210 -0.71 -21.28 -5.31
C ALA A 210 -1.38 -20.28 -6.28
N TRP A 211 -1.52 -19.01 -5.87
CA TRP A 211 -2.15 -17.97 -6.68
C TRP A 211 -1.38 -17.69 -7.98
N LEU A 212 -0.05 -17.70 -7.92
CA LEU A 212 0.84 -17.50 -9.07
C LEU A 212 1.08 -18.78 -9.89
N ARG A 213 0.47 -19.91 -9.49
CA ARG A 213 0.67 -21.24 -10.11
C ARG A 213 2.14 -21.66 -10.15
N LEU A 214 2.89 -21.32 -9.11
CA LEU A 214 4.25 -21.79 -8.89
C LEU A 214 4.22 -23.21 -8.29
N PRO A 215 5.33 -23.97 -8.37
CA PRO A 215 5.43 -25.26 -7.69
C PRO A 215 5.06 -25.14 -6.20
N SER A 216 4.24 -26.06 -5.72
CA SER A 216 3.84 -26.08 -4.32
C SER A 216 5.01 -26.41 -3.40
N PHE A 217 4.94 -25.91 -2.16
CA PHE A 217 5.89 -26.23 -1.10
C PHE A 217 5.40 -27.50 -0.40
N ALA A 218 5.87 -28.67 -0.86
CA ALA A 218 5.46 -29.96 -0.33
C ALA A 218 6.10 -30.25 1.03
N ALA A 219 7.33 -29.78 1.24
CA ALA A 219 8.02 -29.81 2.51
C ALA A 219 8.14 -28.39 3.11
N PRO A 220 8.10 -28.22 4.45
CA PRO A 220 8.30 -26.92 5.09
C PRO A 220 9.61 -26.24 4.70
N ASP A 221 10.65 -27.04 4.42
CA ASP A 221 11.97 -26.54 4.02
C ASP A 221 12.00 -25.98 2.57
N ASP A 222 10.98 -26.27 1.75
CA ASP A 222 10.95 -25.83 0.34
C ASP A 222 10.87 -24.31 0.22
N VAL A 223 10.27 -23.63 1.19
CA VAL A 223 10.23 -22.16 1.24
C VAL A 223 11.65 -21.58 1.31
N TYR A 224 12.55 -22.25 2.03
CA TYR A 224 13.93 -21.79 2.26
C TYR A 224 14.92 -22.26 1.19
N ARG A 225 14.61 -23.36 0.49
CA ARG A 225 15.55 -23.99 -0.46
C ARG A 225 15.17 -23.82 -1.91
N SER A 226 13.87 -23.84 -2.23
CA SER A 226 13.43 -23.86 -3.62
C SER A 226 13.64 -22.51 -4.29
N ALA A 227 13.87 -22.53 -5.61
CA ALA A 227 13.97 -21.31 -6.40
C ALA A 227 12.69 -20.45 -6.30
N ALA A 228 11.52 -21.08 -6.22
CA ALA A 228 10.24 -20.39 -6.04
C ALA A 228 10.13 -19.75 -4.65
N GLY A 229 10.49 -20.49 -3.59
CA GLY A 229 10.48 -20.01 -2.21
C GLY A 229 11.40 -18.80 -2.02
N LEU A 230 12.63 -18.87 -2.55
CA LEU A 230 13.58 -17.76 -2.51
C LEU A 230 13.11 -16.54 -3.31
N ALA A 231 12.53 -16.74 -4.51
CA ALA A 231 12.00 -15.64 -5.32
C ALA A 231 10.84 -14.92 -4.60
N LEU A 232 9.90 -15.68 -4.05
CA LEU A 232 8.78 -15.14 -3.28
C LEU A 232 9.27 -14.42 -2.02
N MET A 233 10.22 -15.00 -1.29
CA MET A 233 10.72 -14.37 -0.07
C MET A 233 11.45 -13.06 -0.37
N ARG A 234 12.26 -13.01 -1.43
CA ARG A 234 12.91 -11.75 -1.87
C ARG A 234 11.88 -10.68 -2.21
N PHE A 235 10.84 -11.07 -2.95
CA PHE A 235 9.73 -10.18 -3.28
C PHE A 235 9.03 -9.65 -2.04
N ILE A 236 8.65 -10.53 -1.10
CA ILE A 236 7.95 -10.16 0.14
C ILE A 236 8.84 -9.22 0.99
N ALA A 237 10.11 -9.58 1.18
CA ALA A 237 11.06 -8.79 1.97
C ALA A 237 11.26 -7.40 1.38
N PHE A 238 11.42 -7.31 0.06
CA PHE A 238 11.50 -6.03 -0.66
C PHE A 238 10.22 -5.21 -0.49
N ALA A 239 9.06 -5.82 -0.69
CA ALA A 239 7.77 -5.14 -0.63
C ALA A 239 7.53 -4.52 0.76
N TYR A 240 7.71 -5.29 1.84
CA TYR A 240 7.57 -4.79 3.21
C TYR A 240 8.60 -3.72 3.54
N THR A 241 9.88 -3.97 3.25
CA THR A 241 10.96 -3.04 3.58
C THR A 241 10.76 -1.71 2.86
N TYR A 242 10.56 -1.75 1.54
CA TYR A 242 10.41 -0.53 0.77
C TYR A 242 9.12 0.21 1.10
N HIS A 243 8.01 -0.49 1.38
CA HIS A 243 6.77 0.14 1.83
C HIS A 243 7.01 1.05 3.06
N TYR A 244 7.68 0.54 4.09
CA TYR A 244 7.99 1.32 5.28
C TYR A 244 9.01 2.44 5.00
N LEU A 245 10.06 2.18 4.23
CA LEU A 245 11.04 3.20 3.86
C LEU A 245 10.41 4.34 3.05
N ASN A 246 9.50 4.02 2.13
CA ASN A 246 8.74 4.97 1.32
C ASN A 246 7.82 5.86 2.18
N TRP A 247 7.27 5.32 3.28
CA TRP A 247 6.55 6.12 4.25
C TRP A 247 7.49 7.13 4.94
N PHE A 248 8.60 6.64 5.50
CA PHE A 248 9.51 7.49 6.28
C PHE A 248 10.25 8.53 5.42
N SER A 249 10.54 8.23 4.15
CA SER A 249 11.25 9.15 3.23
C SER A 249 10.43 10.38 2.86
N LYS A 250 9.09 10.30 2.91
CA LYS A 250 8.16 11.36 2.50
C LYS A 250 7.99 12.47 3.55
N THR A 251 9.08 12.95 4.12
CA THR A 251 9.08 13.99 5.16
C THR A 251 8.52 15.33 4.69
N SER A 252 8.62 15.67 3.40
CA SER A 252 8.08 16.91 2.82
C SER A 252 6.59 16.83 2.48
N ILE A 253 6.04 15.64 2.25
CA ILE A 253 4.65 15.42 1.80
C ILE A 253 3.77 14.94 2.96
N ILE A 254 4.20 13.87 3.64
CA ILE A 254 3.46 13.23 4.72
C ILE A 254 3.75 13.95 6.04
N GLN A 255 4.97 14.45 6.26
CA GLN A 255 5.30 15.21 7.48
C GLN A 255 4.93 14.46 8.77
N TRP A 256 5.12 13.14 8.81
CA TRP A 256 4.77 12.27 9.93
C TRP A 256 5.43 12.68 11.27
N HIS A 257 6.56 13.40 11.20
CA HIS A 257 7.28 13.94 12.36
C HIS A 257 6.69 15.25 12.90
N LYS A 258 5.75 15.89 12.19
CA LYS A 258 5.10 17.15 12.60
C LYS A 258 3.80 16.89 13.35
N ILE A 259 3.89 16.15 14.45
CA ILE A 259 2.78 15.91 15.39
C ILE A 259 3.14 16.50 16.77
N PRO A 260 2.16 16.76 17.65
CA PRO A 260 2.45 17.29 18.98
C PRO A 260 3.43 16.39 19.76
N LEU A 261 4.31 17.00 20.55
CA LEU A 261 5.40 16.29 21.25
C LEU A 261 4.91 15.12 22.11
N LEU A 262 3.76 15.28 22.77
CA LEU A 262 3.12 14.21 23.54
C LEU A 262 2.85 12.97 22.67
N TRP A 263 2.27 13.15 21.48
CA TRP A 263 1.96 12.05 20.58
C TRP A 263 3.22 11.43 19.95
N SER A 264 4.25 12.24 19.67
CA SER A 264 5.56 11.72 19.27
C SER A 264 6.18 10.83 20.36
N ALA A 265 6.12 11.27 21.62
CA ALA A 265 6.63 10.51 22.76
C ALA A 265 5.84 9.21 22.99
N VAL A 266 4.51 9.26 22.87
CA VAL A 266 3.64 8.07 22.95
C VAL A 266 3.98 7.07 21.84
N ASN A 267 4.10 7.52 20.59
CA ASN A 267 4.47 6.64 19.48
C ASN A 267 5.84 6.00 19.69
N LEU A 268 6.81 6.77 20.20
CA LEU A 268 8.16 6.25 20.47
C LEU A 268 8.14 5.21 21.62
N ALA A 269 7.42 5.48 22.70
CA ALA A 269 7.28 4.54 23.82
C ALA A 269 6.59 3.24 23.38
N LEU A 270 5.50 3.34 22.62
CA LEU A 270 4.79 2.17 22.07
C LEU A 270 5.67 1.39 21.08
N TRP A 271 6.50 2.06 20.29
CA TRP A 271 7.45 1.41 19.40
C TRP A 271 8.53 0.62 20.17
N PHE A 272 9.15 1.21 21.19
CA PHE A 272 10.10 0.48 22.05
C PHE A 272 9.43 -0.69 22.78
N ALA A 273 8.19 -0.51 23.25
CA ALA A 273 7.42 -1.61 23.85
C ALA A 273 7.16 -2.74 22.85
N ALA A 274 6.80 -2.42 21.60
CA ALA A 274 6.61 -3.41 20.54
C ALA A 274 7.91 -4.18 20.24
N MET A 275 9.05 -3.50 20.14
CA MET A 275 10.35 -4.16 19.98
C MET A 275 10.69 -5.04 21.19
N GLY A 276 10.36 -4.60 22.41
CA GLY A 276 10.51 -5.40 23.63
C GLY A 276 9.69 -6.68 23.60
N LEU A 277 8.45 -6.63 23.08
CA LEU A 277 7.62 -7.83 22.89
C LEU A 277 8.24 -8.81 21.89
N TYR A 278 8.73 -8.32 20.74
CA TYR A 278 9.42 -9.18 19.76
C TYR A 278 10.70 -9.80 20.33
N ALA A 279 11.47 -9.04 21.10
CA ALA A 279 12.68 -9.51 21.75
C ALA A 279 12.39 -10.55 22.85
N TRP A 280 11.29 -10.41 23.58
CA TRP A 280 10.86 -11.37 24.60
C TRP A 280 10.30 -12.65 23.98
N ASN A 281 9.35 -12.52 23.06
CA ASN A 281 8.75 -13.64 22.35
C ASN A 281 8.13 -13.17 21.04
N TYR A 282 8.71 -13.61 19.93
CA TYR A 282 8.29 -13.16 18.60
C TYR A 282 6.83 -13.50 18.28
N ARG A 283 6.31 -14.65 18.74
CA ARG A 283 4.91 -15.04 18.53
C ARG A 283 3.95 -14.07 19.23
N ILE A 284 4.25 -13.70 20.48
CA ILE A 284 3.44 -12.72 21.23
C ILE A 284 3.52 -11.34 20.56
N GLY A 285 4.75 -10.91 20.22
CA GLY A 285 4.97 -9.64 19.51
C GLY A 285 4.14 -9.58 18.23
N MET A 286 4.19 -10.64 17.42
CA MET A 286 3.42 -10.77 16.19
C MET A 286 1.91 -10.69 16.47
N LEU A 287 1.34 -11.48 17.39
CA LEU A 287 -0.10 -11.47 17.67
C LEU A 287 -0.62 -10.10 18.11
N VAL A 288 0.10 -9.42 19.01
CA VAL A 288 -0.30 -8.09 19.50
C VAL A 288 -0.20 -7.05 18.38
N LEU A 289 0.86 -7.09 17.59
CA LEU A 289 1.11 -6.10 16.54
C LEU A 289 0.32 -6.39 15.28
N PHE A 290 -0.17 -7.60 15.10
CA PHE A 290 -1.07 -7.97 14.02
C PHE A 290 -2.42 -7.26 14.15
N ALA A 291 -2.90 -7.03 15.37
CA ALA A 291 -4.08 -6.20 15.62
C ALA A 291 -3.87 -4.74 15.18
N LEU A 292 -2.72 -4.16 15.55
CA LEU A 292 -2.33 -2.83 15.11
C LEU A 292 -2.11 -2.79 13.58
N SER A 293 -1.64 -3.89 13.01
CA SER A 293 -1.48 -4.07 11.57
C SER A 293 -2.84 -3.97 10.85
N TRP A 294 -3.84 -4.71 11.30
CA TRP A 294 -5.18 -4.61 10.72
C TRP A 294 -5.82 -3.24 10.88
N LEU A 295 -5.65 -2.63 12.06
CA LEU A 295 -6.24 -1.32 12.33
C LEU A 295 -5.72 -0.26 11.37
N HIS A 296 -4.40 -0.18 11.12
CA HIS A 296 -3.87 0.85 10.21
C HIS A 296 -4.31 0.61 8.76
N VAL A 297 -4.31 -0.65 8.28
CA VAL A 297 -4.75 -0.99 6.92
C VAL A 297 -6.20 -0.54 6.68
N LEU A 298 -7.13 -0.89 7.58
CA LEU A 298 -8.55 -0.55 7.42
C LEU A 298 -8.81 0.95 7.51
N LEU A 299 -8.05 1.66 8.35
CA LEU A 299 -8.14 3.12 8.47
C LEU A 299 -7.52 3.84 7.26
N GLU A 300 -6.61 3.20 6.52
CA GLU A 300 -6.03 3.75 5.30
C GLU A 300 -6.91 3.57 4.05
N PHE A 301 -7.84 2.60 4.04
CA PHE A 301 -8.69 2.34 2.87
C PHE A 301 -9.31 3.58 2.20
N PRO A 302 -9.83 4.62 2.90
CA PRO A 302 -10.34 5.80 2.21
C PRO A 302 -9.27 6.55 1.42
N LEU A 303 -8.03 6.58 1.90
CA LEU A 303 -6.89 7.14 1.18
C LEU A 303 -6.54 6.29 -0.05
N ASP A 304 -6.59 4.96 0.06
CA ASP A 304 -6.37 4.04 -1.06
C ASP A 304 -7.43 4.28 -2.16
N GLN A 305 -8.71 4.32 -1.77
CA GLN A 305 -9.82 4.60 -2.68
C GLN A 305 -9.68 5.96 -3.36
N ARG A 306 -9.31 7.01 -2.61
CA ARG A 306 -9.01 8.34 -3.19
C ARG A 306 -7.87 8.28 -4.20
N THR A 307 -6.87 7.43 -3.96
CA THR A 307 -5.71 7.28 -4.84
C THR A 307 -6.11 6.64 -6.16
N PHE A 308 -6.88 5.55 -6.15
CA PHE A 308 -7.36 4.93 -7.39
C PHE A 308 -8.31 5.85 -8.17
N VAL A 309 -9.24 6.52 -7.49
CA VAL A 309 -10.11 7.54 -8.11
C VAL A 309 -9.27 8.67 -8.72
N GLY A 310 -8.21 9.10 -8.03
CA GLY A 310 -7.27 10.11 -8.50
C GLY A 310 -6.50 9.68 -9.74
N ILE A 311 -5.95 8.46 -9.76
CA ILE A 311 -5.25 7.89 -10.93
C ILE A 311 -6.18 7.90 -12.15
N GLY A 312 -7.42 7.42 -12.01
CA GLY A 312 -8.39 7.41 -13.11
C GLY A 312 -8.68 8.81 -13.67
N ARG A 313 -8.78 9.83 -12.80
CA ARG A 313 -8.96 11.22 -13.22
C ARG A 313 -7.75 11.76 -13.99
N GLU A 314 -6.54 11.54 -13.49
CA GLU A 314 -5.32 12.03 -14.14
C GLU A 314 -5.05 11.37 -15.50
N LEU A 315 -5.31 10.07 -15.61
CA LEU A 315 -5.23 9.35 -16.88
C LEU A 315 -6.30 9.83 -17.86
N GLY A 316 -7.54 10.02 -17.40
CA GLY A 316 -8.62 10.58 -18.21
C GLY A 316 -8.31 12.00 -18.72
N ALA A 317 -7.64 12.82 -17.91
CA ALA A 317 -7.20 14.17 -18.31
C ALA A 317 -6.10 14.12 -19.39
N LEU A 318 -5.17 13.17 -19.31
CA LEU A 318 -4.14 12.97 -20.35
C LEU A 318 -4.73 12.57 -21.69
N LEU A 319 -5.75 11.70 -21.69
CA LEU A 319 -6.43 11.26 -22.91
C LEU A 319 -7.29 12.35 -23.56
N ARG A 320 -7.76 13.33 -22.77
CA ARG A 320 -8.59 14.45 -23.24
C ARG A 320 -7.80 15.70 -23.63
N ALA A 321 -6.48 15.70 -23.46
CA ALA A 321 -5.65 16.85 -23.84
C ALA A 321 -5.76 17.08 -25.36
N PRO A 322 -6.18 18.28 -25.83
CA PRO A 322 -6.21 18.58 -27.25
C PRO A 322 -4.78 18.50 -27.81
N VAL A 323 -4.64 17.88 -28.99
CA VAL A 323 -3.42 18.02 -29.81
C VAL A 323 -3.12 19.52 -29.93
N PRO A 324 -1.88 19.98 -29.68
CA PRO A 324 -1.55 21.39 -29.88
C PRO A 324 -1.88 21.77 -31.31
N THR A 325 -2.78 22.73 -31.49
CA THR A 325 -2.98 23.44 -32.77
C THR A 325 -1.75 24.30 -33.04
N SER A 326 -0.61 23.69 -33.33
CA SER A 326 0.51 24.36 -33.99
C SER A 326 0.43 24.05 -35.48
N ALA A 327 -0.15 25.00 -36.23
CA ALA A 327 0.07 25.28 -37.67
C ALA A 327 -1.22 25.63 -38.45
N VAL A 328 -1.93 26.71 -38.09
CA VAL A 328 -2.72 27.49 -39.08
C VAL A 328 -2.73 28.98 -38.70
N THR A 329 -1.57 29.62 -38.63
CA THR A 329 -1.45 31.10 -38.68
C THR A 329 -0.02 31.50 -39.08
N ALA A 330 0.52 30.86 -40.11
CA ALA A 330 1.72 31.34 -40.79
C ALA A 330 1.50 31.20 -42.30
N GLY A 331 1.16 32.30 -42.95
CA GLY A 331 1.01 32.38 -44.40
C GLY A 331 -0.38 32.85 -44.82
N ILE A 332 -0.61 34.16 -44.75
CA ILE A 332 -1.02 35.03 -45.88
C ILE A 332 -0.91 36.45 -45.32
N GLY A 333 0.32 36.98 -45.35
CA GLY A 333 0.62 38.39 -45.24
C GLY A 333 1.35 38.77 -46.51
N GLY A 334 0.65 39.41 -47.45
CA GLY A 334 1.24 39.81 -48.73
C GLY A 334 0.29 40.67 -49.57
N ALA A 335 0.56 41.98 -49.54
CA ALA A 335 0.16 43.01 -50.51
C ALA A 335 -1.27 43.61 -50.45
N HIS A 336 -1.39 44.80 -49.85
CA HIS A 336 -1.59 46.03 -50.65
C HIS A 336 -1.34 47.31 -49.83
N ARG A 337 -0.62 48.25 -50.45
CA ARG A 337 -0.27 49.61 -49.96
C ARG A 337 -1.45 50.59 -50.08
N ALA A 338 -1.69 51.35 -49.00
CA ALA A 338 -1.95 52.82 -48.86
C ALA A 338 -3.14 53.51 -49.63
N PRO A 339 -3.56 54.76 -49.30
CA PRO A 339 -3.19 55.67 -48.20
C PRO A 339 -4.36 56.30 -47.39
N HIS A 340 -4.00 56.95 -46.28
CA HIS A 340 -4.68 58.01 -45.48
C HIS A 340 -6.09 58.52 -45.85
N PRO A 341 -6.85 58.95 -44.81
CA PRO A 341 -7.30 60.35 -44.81
C PRO A 341 -7.01 61.13 -43.53
N ARG A 342 -7.09 62.45 -43.71
CA ARG A 342 -6.78 63.54 -42.78
C ARG A 342 -7.81 63.70 -41.67
N ARG A 343 -7.35 64.37 -40.60
CA ARG A 343 -8.15 65.07 -39.58
C ARG A 343 -9.10 66.12 -40.18
N SER A 344 -10.32 66.16 -39.66
CA SER A 344 -11.17 67.32 -39.35
C SER A 344 -12.28 66.75 -38.45
N GLY A 345 -12.55 67.26 -37.25
CA GLY A 345 -13.05 68.59 -36.97
C GLY A 345 -14.59 68.52 -36.85
N GLN A 346 -15.08 68.74 -35.62
CA GLN A 346 -16.47 68.67 -35.11
C GLN A 346 -16.97 67.30 -34.65
#